data_AF-A0A9P5RRH4-F1
#
_entry.id   AF-A0A9P5RRH4-F1
#
_cell.length_a   1.000
_cell.length_b   1.000
_cell.length_c   1.000
_cell.angle_alpha   90.00
_cell.angle_beta   90.00
_cell.angle_gamma   90.00
#
_symmetry.space_group_name_H-M   'P 1'
#
loop_
_entity.id
_entity.type
_entity.pdbx_description
1 polymer ?
#
loop_
_entity_poly.entity_id
_entity_poly.type
_entity_poly.pdbx_seq_one_letter_code
_entity_poly.pdbx_strand_id
1 'polypeptide(L)'
;MSSQRFYTGDEQGLVKVVTITEPVVVKPKRVRRGQPTPEAPPKPIPTVETWGVPDREKAIQLMCWDSEKKQLAVARKNGLVQLLDPKDGTVTTEFKHTLGKEGKVDTIFVGLFASS
;
A
#
# COMPACT_ATOMS: atom_id res chain seq x y z
N MET A 1 -10.54 16.50 7.53
CA MET A 1 -10.29 16.05 6.15
C MET A 1 -10.26 14.54 6.19
N SER A 2 -11.05 13.87 5.35
CA SER A 2 -10.91 12.43 5.19
C SER A 2 -9.78 12.17 4.20
N SER A 3 -8.89 11.22 4.51
CA SER A 3 -7.88 10.75 3.57
C SER A 3 -7.91 9.23 3.52
N GLN A 4 -7.83 8.69 2.30
CA GLN A 4 -7.81 7.26 2.07
C GLN A 4 -6.43 6.87 1.56
N ARG A 5 -5.83 5.83 2.17
CA ARG A 5 -4.53 5.28 1.76
C ARG A 5 -4.74 3.95 1.03
N PHE A 6 -4.05 3.79 -0.08
CA PHE A 6 -3.96 2.55 -0.85
C PHE A 6 -2.50 2.10 -0.87
N TYR A 7 -2.29 0.80 -0.73
CA TYR A 7 -0.97 0.19 -0.70
C TYR A 7 -0.82 -0.73 -1.90
N THR A 8 0.26 -0.57 -2.66
CA THR A 8 0.58 -1.43 -3.80
C THR A 8 2.07 -1.75 -3.80
N GLY A 9 2.44 -2.85 -4.43
CA GLY A 9 3.81 -3.27 -4.61
C GLY A 9 4.21 -3.24 -6.09
N ASP A 10 5.51 -3.34 -6.36
CA ASP A 10 6.02 -3.52 -7.72
C ASP A 10 7.15 -4.55 -7.83
N GLU A 11 7.56 -4.81 -9.07
CA GLU A 11 8.62 -5.76 -9.43
C GLU A 11 10.02 -5.33 -8.96
N GLN A 12 10.19 -4.08 -8.50
CA GLN A 12 11.43 -3.60 -7.90
C GLN A 12 11.41 -3.78 -6.37
N GLY A 13 10.37 -4.42 -5.81
CA GLY A 13 10.28 -4.69 -4.37
C GLY A 13 9.85 -3.47 -3.54
N LEU A 14 9.41 -2.40 -4.19
CA LEU A 14 9.01 -1.15 -3.54
C LEU A 14 7.53 -1.18 -3.16
N VAL A 15 7.21 -0.69 -1.96
CA VAL A 15 5.83 -0.42 -1.57
C VAL A 15 5.49 1.02 -1.94
N LYS A 16 4.37 1.24 -2.62
CA LYS A 16 3.86 2.57 -2.94
C LYS A 16 2.59 2.81 -2.14
N VAL A 17 2.53 3.98 -1.52
CA VAL A 17 1.37 4.44 -0.76
C VAL A 17 0.72 5.58 -1.49
N VAL A 18 -0.48 5.35 -2.00
CA VAL A 18 -1.28 6.38 -2.67
C VAL A 18 -2.24 6.95 -1.64
N THR A 19 -2.11 8.24 -1.33
CA THR A 19 -3.04 8.94 -0.45
C THR A 19 -3.96 9.83 -1.28
N ILE A 20 -5.26 9.56 -1.24
CA ILE A 20 -6.27 10.42 -1.85
C ILE A 20 -6.82 11.34 -0.77
N THR A 21 -6.60 12.64 -0.93
CA THR A 21 -7.11 13.67 0.00
C THR A 21 -8.36 14.30 -0.58
N GLU A 22 -9.48 14.20 0.13
CA GLU A 22 -10.70 14.89 -0.27
C GLU A 22 -10.59 16.40 -0.01
N PRO A 23 -10.94 17.24 -1.00
CA PRO A 23 -10.90 18.67 -0.81
C PRO A 23 -12.01 19.11 0.13
N VAL A 24 -11.69 20.10 0.98
CA VAL A 24 -12.68 20.69 1.87
C VAL A 24 -13.69 21.47 1.03
N VAL A 25 -14.89 20.91 0.84
CA VAL A 25 -16.00 21.61 0.20
C VAL A 25 -16.47 22.73 1.14
N VAL A 26 -15.94 23.94 0.96
CA VAL A 26 -16.46 25.12 1.63
C VAL A 26 -17.80 25.45 0.96
N LYS A 27 -18.92 25.11 1.60
CA LYS A 27 -20.25 25.49 1.10
C LYS A 27 -20.29 27.02 0.98
N PRO A 28 -20.52 27.58 -0.23
CA PRO A 28 -20.56 29.02 -0.37
C PRO A 28 -21.73 29.58 0.45
N LYS A 29 -21.45 30.57 1.30
CA LYS A 29 -22.49 31.39 1.96
C LYS A 29 -23.34 32.01 0.85
N ARG A 30 -24.66 31.78 0.91
CA ARG A 30 -25.73 32.24 0.00
C ARG A 30 -25.29 33.41 -0.90
N VAL A 31 -25.02 33.11 -2.17
CA VAL A 31 -24.55 34.08 -3.17
C VAL A 31 -25.66 35.11 -3.45
N ARG A 32 -25.34 36.42 -3.38
CA ARG A 32 -26.27 37.49 -3.77
C ARG A 32 -26.45 37.49 -5.30
N ARG A 33 -27.68 37.76 -5.78
CA ARG A 33 -28.02 37.86 -7.22
C ARG A 33 -27.02 38.79 -7.94
N GLY A 34 -26.24 38.26 -8.88
CA GLY A 34 -25.29 39.03 -9.70
C GLY A 34 -23.82 38.58 -9.66
N GLN A 35 -23.43 37.60 -8.85
CA GLN A 35 -22.07 37.04 -8.85
C GLN A 35 -21.93 35.81 -9.78
N PRO A 36 -20.76 35.63 -10.41
CA PRO A 36 -20.48 34.46 -11.25
C PRO A 36 -20.64 33.16 -10.45
N THR A 37 -21.14 32.13 -11.13
CA THR A 37 -21.39 30.79 -10.59
C THR A 37 -20.13 30.25 -9.90
N PRO A 38 -20.24 29.63 -8.71
CA PRO A 38 -19.08 29.08 -8.02
C PRO A 38 -18.39 28.01 -8.89
N GLU A 39 -17.05 28.09 -8.97
CA GLU A 39 -16.19 27.10 -9.62
C GLU A 39 -16.56 25.68 -9.18
N ALA A 40 -16.39 24.72 -10.10
CA ALA A 40 -16.61 23.31 -9.82
C ALA A 40 -15.90 22.89 -8.52
N PRO A 41 -16.49 21.98 -7.72
CA PRO A 41 -15.87 21.54 -6.48
C PRO A 41 -14.44 21.04 -6.76
N PRO A 42 -13.48 21.31 -5.85
CA PRO A 42 -12.10 20.93 -6.11
C PRO A 42 -12.02 19.41 -6.30
N LYS A 43 -11.10 18.94 -7.14
CA LYS A 43 -10.91 17.50 -7.38
C LYS A 43 -10.03 16.89 -6.28
N PRO A 44 -10.23 15.62 -5.92
CA PRO A 44 -9.29 14.90 -5.05
C PRO A 44 -7.88 14.92 -5.63
N ILE A 45 -6.88 15.19 -4.78
CA ILE A 45 -5.47 15.22 -5.18
C ILE A 45 -4.81 13.94 -4.64
N PRO A 46 -4.34 13.03 -5.52
CA PRO A 46 -3.56 11.88 -5.10
C PRO A 46 -2.11 12.28 -4.87
N THR A 47 -1.53 11.84 -3.75
CA THR A 47 -0.08 11.87 -3.50
C THR A 47 0.46 10.45 -3.43
N VAL A 48 1.72 10.26 -3.83
CA VAL A 48 2.39 8.95 -3.84
C VAL A 48 3.65 9.03 -3.01
N GLU A 49 3.76 8.14 -2.04
CA GLU A 49 4.97 7.88 -1.26
C GLU A 49 5.53 6.50 -1.66
N THR A 50 6.85 6.33 -1.62
CA THR A 50 7.50 5.06 -1.94
C THR A 50 8.41 4.64 -0.80
N TRP A 51 8.29 3.39 -0.38
CA TRP A 51 9.04 2.80 0.73
C TRP A 51 9.98 1.70 0.25
N GLY A 52 11.16 1.65 0.86
CA GLY A 52 12.20 0.67 0.60
C GLY A 52 13.24 1.14 -0.42
N VAL A 53 14.12 0.20 -0.79
CA VAL A 53 15.19 0.38 -1.78
C VAL A 53 14.94 -0.60 -2.93
N PRO A 54 15.13 -0.20 -4.20
CA PRO A 54 14.90 -1.08 -5.33
C PRO A 54 15.74 -2.37 -5.24
N ASP A 55 15.07 -3.52 -5.22
CA ASP A 55 15.65 -4.86 -5.20
C ASP A 55 14.68 -5.84 -5.86
N ARG A 56 15.04 -6.31 -7.07
CA ARG A 56 14.21 -7.22 -7.87
C ARG A 56 14.10 -8.63 -7.27
N GLU A 57 15.04 -9.04 -6.43
CA GLU A 57 14.91 -10.31 -5.70
C GLU A 57 13.89 -10.21 -4.58
N LYS A 58 13.59 -8.98 -4.14
CA LYS A 58 12.54 -8.65 -3.18
C LYS A 58 11.24 -8.17 -3.83
N ALA A 59 11.06 -8.41 -5.13
CA ALA A 59 9.82 -8.12 -5.85
C ALA A 59 8.60 -8.59 -5.06
N ILE A 60 7.59 -7.72 -4.97
CA ILE A 60 6.39 -8.01 -4.18
C ILE A 60 5.47 -8.92 -5.00
N GLN A 61 5.08 -10.05 -4.41
CA GLN A 61 4.19 -11.03 -5.05
C GLN A 61 2.75 -10.88 -4.55
N LEU A 62 2.59 -10.62 -3.25
CA LEU A 62 1.28 -10.47 -2.63
C LEU A 62 1.35 -9.45 -1.49
N MET A 63 0.24 -8.74 -1.29
CA MET A 63 0.05 -7.84 -0.16
C MET A 63 -1.31 -8.12 0.48
N CYS A 64 -1.35 -8.03 1.81
CA CYS A 64 -2.59 -8.22 2.57
C CYS A 64 -2.65 -7.21 3.73
N TRP A 65 -3.83 -6.63 3.95
CA TRP A 65 -4.09 -5.74 5.06
C TRP A 65 -4.69 -6.51 6.23
N ASP A 66 -4.05 -6.43 7.39
CA ASP A 66 -4.61 -6.90 8.67
C ASP A 66 -5.39 -5.76 9.33
N SER A 67 -6.72 -5.86 9.33
CA SER A 67 -7.59 -4.84 9.94
C SER A 67 -7.56 -4.83 11.48
N GLU A 68 -7.21 -5.95 12.11
CA GLU A 68 -7.19 -6.06 13.57
C GLU A 68 -5.93 -5.42 14.15
N LYS A 69 -4.77 -5.83 13.61
CA LYS A 69 -3.46 -5.31 14.06
C LYS A 69 -3.07 -4.01 13.35
N LYS A 70 -3.80 -3.62 12.31
CA LYS A 70 -3.51 -2.46 11.45
C LYS A 70 -2.10 -2.55 10.87
N GLN A 71 -1.78 -3.70 10.29
CA GLN A 71 -0.47 -3.97 9.70
C GLN A 71 -0.61 -4.37 8.24
N LEU A 72 0.44 -4.11 7.46
CA LEU A 72 0.50 -4.52 6.07
C LEU A 72 1.47 -5.69 5.92
N ALA A 73 0.94 -6.86 5.56
CA ALA A 73 1.74 -8.03 5.24
C ALA A 73 2.19 -7.98 3.77
N VAL A 74 3.46 -8.22 3.53
CA VAL A 74 4.08 -8.23 2.19
C VAL A 74 4.84 -9.54 2.00
N ALA A 75 4.39 -10.34 1.03
CA ALA A 75 5.08 -11.55 0.60
C ALA A 75 5.93 -11.24 -0.64
N ARG A 76 7.20 -11.64 -0.59
CA ARG A 76 8.22 -11.31 -1.59
C ARG A 76 8.68 -12.54 -2.36
N LYS A 77 9.16 -12.31 -3.58
CA LYS A 77 9.66 -13.34 -4.51
C LYS A 77 10.73 -14.25 -3.91
N ASN A 78 11.59 -13.73 -3.03
CA ASN A 78 12.63 -14.51 -2.34
C ASN A 78 12.15 -15.28 -1.10
N GLY A 79 10.82 -15.38 -0.90
CA GLY A 79 10.19 -16.10 0.20
C GLY A 79 10.20 -15.37 1.54
N LEU A 80 10.66 -14.10 1.57
CA LEU A 80 10.49 -13.27 2.76
C LEU A 80 9.02 -12.83 2.88
N VAL A 81 8.52 -12.91 4.10
CA VAL A 81 7.27 -12.26 4.51
C VAL A 81 7.60 -11.21 5.54
N GLN A 82 7.14 -9.98 5.31
CA GLN A 82 7.36 -8.84 6.19
C GLN A 82 6.03 -8.25 6.64
N LEU A 83 5.95 -7.83 7.90
CA LEU A 83 4.87 -7.02 8.43
C LEU A 83 5.35 -5.58 8.57
N LEU A 84 4.66 -4.64 7.93
CA LEU A 84 5.01 -3.22 7.89
C LEU A 84 4.05 -2.40 8.74
N ASP A 85 4.58 -1.38 9.42
CA ASP A 85 3.76 -0.31 9.99
C ASP A 85 3.23 0.59 8.84
N PRO A 86 1.91 0.74 8.68
CA PRO A 86 1.31 1.57 7.63
C PRO A 86 1.53 3.08 7.79
N LYS A 87 2.11 3.54 8.90
CA LYS A 87 2.42 4.96 9.12
C LYS A 87 3.60 5.42 8.29
N ASP A 88 4.66 4.64 8.27
CA ASP A 88 5.99 5.02 7.74
C ASP A 88 6.67 3.91 6.93
N GLY A 89 6.07 2.73 6.82
CA GLY A 89 6.63 1.60 6.09
C GLY A 89 7.74 0.87 6.84
N THR A 90 7.89 1.12 8.14
CA THR A 90 8.90 0.42 8.95
C THR A 90 8.55 -1.08 9.04
N VAL A 91 9.54 -1.94 8.78
CA VAL A 91 9.40 -3.39 8.98
C VAL A 91 9.37 -3.67 10.47
N THR A 92 8.23 -4.16 10.97
CA THR A 92 8.02 -4.52 12.38
C THR A 92 8.34 -5.99 12.65
N THR A 93 8.19 -6.84 11.64
CA THR A 93 8.50 -8.28 11.73
C THR A 93 8.92 -8.78 10.37
N GLU A 94 9.92 -9.66 10.34
CA GLU A 94 10.35 -10.37 9.14
C GLU A 94 10.49 -11.85 9.47
N PHE A 95 10.03 -12.70 8.56
CA PHE A 95 10.22 -14.14 8.66
C PHE A 95 10.34 -14.79 7.28
N LYS A 96 11.00 -15.94 7.27
CA LYS A 96 11.21 -16.79 6.09
C LYS A 96 10.90 -18.23 6.46
N HIS A 97 9.89 -18.81 5.81
CA HIS A 97 9.53 -20.21 6.07
C HIS A 97 10.18 -21.13 5.05
N THR A 98 10.94 -22.10 5.55
CA THR A 98 11.57 -23.16 4.76
C THR A 98 10.67 -24.39 4.75
N LEU A 99 10.35 -24.91 3.55
CA LEU A 99 9.48 -26.08 3.38
C LEU A 99 10.26 -27.41 3.42
N GLY A 100 11.58 -27.35 3.65
CA GLY A 100 12.48 -28.50 3.60
C GLY A 100 13.23 -28.61 2.26
N LYS A 101 13.98 -29.70 2.10
CA LYS A 101 14.69 -30.02 0.86
C LYS A 101 13.88 -31.00 0.03
N GLU A 102 13.41 -30.59 -1.14
CA GLU A 102 13.06 -31.51 -2.22
C GLU A 102 14.28 -31.68 -3.13
N GLY A 103 15.04 -32.75 -2.94
CA GLY A 103 16.25 -33.02 -3.72
C GLY A 103 17.42 -32.06 -3.41
N LYS A 104 18.03 -31.46 -4.44
CA LYS A 104 19.19 -30.54 -4.33
C LYS A 104 18.80 -29.06 -4.16
N VAL A 105 17.50 -28.75 -4.08
CA VAL A 105 17.02 -27.36 -4.04
C VAL A 105 16.38 -27.08 -2.67
N ASP A 106 16.84 -26.02 -2.03
CA ASP A 106 16.18 -25.50 -0.82
C ASP A 106 14.84 -24.88 -1.23
N THR A 107 13.74 -25.43 -0.73
CA THR A 107 12.39 -24.96 -1.08
C THR A 107 11.91 -23.96 -0.04
N ILE A 108 11.45 -22.79 -0.52
CA ILE A 108 10.97 -21.68 0.30
C ILE A 108 9.51 -21.38 -0.03
N PHE A 109 8.72 -21.08 0.98
CA PHE A 109 7.34 -20.65 0.78
C PHE A 109 7.31 -19.20 0.26
N VAL A 110 6.56 -18.95 -0.81
CA VAL A 110 6.49 -17.62 -1.48
C VAL A 110 5.10 -16.97 -1.40
N GLY A 111 4.22 -17.47 -0.53
CA GLY A 111 2.85 -16.98 -0.39
C GLY A 111 1.79 -17.94 -0.94
N LEU A 112 0.57 -17.83 -0.41
CA LEU A 112 -0.59 -18.60 -0.87
C LEU A 112 -1.20 -17.94 -2.12
N PHE A 113 -1.45 -18.72 -3.16
CA PHE A 113 -2.54 -18.41 -4.09
C PHE A 113 -3.83 -18.47 -3.29
N ALA A 114 -4.45 -17.32 -3.03
CA ALA A 114 -5.84 -17.30 -2.58
C ALA A 114 -6.72 -17.59 -3.82
N SER A 115 -7.12 -18.85 -4.01
CA SER A 115 -8.30 -19.12 -4.82
C SER A 115 -9.52 -18.74 -3.99
N SER A 116 -10.15 -17.61 -4.31
CA SER A 116 -11.51 -17.32 -3.89
C SER A 116 -12.48 -17.74 -5.00
#